data_AF-A0A6P0KRY9-F1
#
_entry.id   AF-A0A6P0KRY9-F1
#
_cell.length_a   1.000
_cell.length_b   1.000
_cell.length_c   1.000
_cell.angle_alpha   90.00
_cell.angle_beta   90.00
_cell.angle_gamma   90.00
#
_symmetry.space_group_name_H-M   'P 1'
#
loop_
_entity.id
_entity.type
_entity.pdbx_description
1 polymer ?
#
loop_
_entity_poly.entity_id
_entity_poly.type
_entity_poly.pdbx_seq_one_letter_code
_entity_poly.pdbx_strand_id
1 'polypeptide(L)'
;MDEVVRKVAALGLPGVILLIAMATTGFTGAAAITAALAMLGPFGMIGGIAFLGVVGIAADGLSKFGLEALLVGIYKQRQQEGESKRSLCKEIEGLIISADLKRKLKEEL
;
A
#
# COMPACT_ATOMS: atom_id res chain seq x y z
N MET A 1 11.21 15.61 -21.18
CA MET A 1 10.87 14.31 -20.55
C MET A 1 11.44 14.22 -19.15
N ASP A 2 12.68 14.65 -18.93
CA ASP A 2 13.39 14.52 -17.66
C ASP A 2 12.67 15.14 -16.46
N GLU A 3 12.02 16.28 -16.64
CA GLU A 3 11.27 16.92 -15.56
C GLU A 3 10.02 16.14 -15.14
N VAL A 4 9.31 15.53 -16.10
CA VAL A 4 8.14 14.68 -15.81
C VAL A 4 8.58 13.41 -15.12
N VAL A 5 9.66 12.78 -15.61
CA VAL A 5 10.25 11.58 -14.99
C VAL A 5 10.69 11.89 -13.56
N ARG A 6 11.36 13.03 -13.32
CA ARG A 6 11.79 13.46 -11.99
C ARG A 6 10.61 13.73 -11.05
N LYS A 7 9.54 14.38 -11.52
CA LYS A 7 8.33 14.63 -10.71
C LYS A 7 7.61 13.34 -10.33
N VAL A 8 7.51 12.39 -11.27
CA VAL A 8 6.88 11.09 -11.03
C VAL A 8 7.75 10.24 -10.11
N ALA A 9 9.07 10.24 -10.31
CA ALA A 9 10.00 9.55 -9.43
C ALA A 9 9.95 10.10 -8.00
N ALA A 10 9.75 11.42 -7.82
CA ALA A 10 9.58 12.03 -6.50
C ALA A 10 8.29 11.58 -5.79
N LEU A 11 7.25 11.19 -6.54
CA LEU A 11 6.01 10.61 -6.01
C LEU A 11 6.12 9.09 -5.76
N GLY A 12 7.15 8.42 -6.28
CA GLY A 12 7.37 7.00 -6.13
C GLY A 12 6.28 6.13 -6.79
N LEU A 13 5.96 4.99 -6.17
CA LEU A 13 4.96 4.04 -6.66
C LEU A 13 3.57 4.68 -6.92
N PRO A 14 3.05 5.57 -6.05
CA PRO A 14 1.81 6.31 -6.34
C PRO A 14 1.85 7.09 -7.66
N GLY A 15 2.97 7.72 -8.00
CA GLY A 15 3.13 8.47 -9.24
C GLY A 15 3.04 7.56 -10.48
N VAL A 16 3.64 6.37 -10.39
CA VAL A 16 3.60 5.36 -11.47
C VAL A 16 2.17 4.85 -11.68
N ILE A 17 1.45 4.52 -10.59
CA ILE A 17 0.06 4.06 -10.65
C ILE A 17 -0.83 5.11 -11.32
N LEU A 18 -0.70 6.37 -10.92
CA LEU A 18 -1.48 7.47 -11.49
C LEU A 18 -1.23 7.64 -13.00
N LEU A 19 0.03 7.56 -13.44
CA LEU A 19 0.37 7.65 -14.87
C LEU A 19 -0.27 6.53 -15.69
N ILE A 20 -0.20 5.29 -15.20
CA ILE A 20 -0.81 4.14 -15.88
C ILE A 20 -2.32 4.32 -15.98
N ALA A 21 -2.97 4.73 -14.88
CA ALA A 21 -4.41 5.00 -14.88
C ALA A 21 -4.78 6.11 -15.88
N MET A 22 -4.03 7.21 -15.92
CA MET A 22 -4.23 8.28 -16.89
C MET A 22 -4.13 7.77 -18.34
N ALA A 23 -3.13 6.94 -18.64
CA ALA A 23 -2.94 6.37 -19.98
C ALA A 23 -4.12 5.50 -20.42
N THR A 24 -4.82 4.85 -19.49
CA THR A 24 -6.00 4.02 -19.80
C THR A 24 -7.31 4.79 -19.97
N THR A 25 -7.35 6.09 -19.64
CA THR A 25 -8.60 6.87 -19.65
C THR A 25 -8.99 7.41 -21.04
N GLY A 26 -8.06 7.49 -21.98
CA GLY A 26 -8.29 8.10 -23.30
C GLY A 26 -8.47 9.64 -23.28
N PHE A 27 -8.41 10.27 -22.11
CA PHE A 27 -8.45 11.72 -21.96
C PHE A 27 -7.05 12.34 -21.90
N THR A 28 -6.98 13.66 -22.05
CA THR A 28 -5.72 14.41 -21.96
C THR A 28 -5.81 15.54 -20.93
N GLY A 29 -4.67 15.92 -20.33
CA GLY A 29 -4.59 17.05 -19.40
C GLY A 29 -5.37 16.81 -18.10
N ALA A 30 -6.06 17.83 -17.61
CA ALA A 30 -6.76 17.78 -16.32
C ALA A 30 -7.89 16.73 -16.28
N ALA A 31 -8.56 16.48 -17.40
CA ALA A 31 -9.60 15.47 -17.50
C ALA A 31 -9.06 14.04 -17.34
N ALA A 32 -7.82 13.79 -17.77
CA ALA A 32 -7.17 12.51 -17.55
C ALA A 32 -6.86 12.28 -16.07
N ILE A 33 -6.46 13.32 -15.34
CA ILE A 33 -6.17 13.24 -13.90
C ILE A 33 -7.45 12.93 -13.12
N THR A 34 -8.53 13.66 -13.39
CA THR A 34 -9.80 13.46 -12.69
C THR A 34 -10.41 12.09 -12.98
N ALA A 35 -10.38 11.65 -14.24
CA ALA A 35 -10.86 10.33 -14.64
C ALA A 35 -10.01 9.20 -14.04
N ALA A 36 -8.68 9.34 -14.05
CA ALA A 36 -7.77 8.36 -13.45
C ALA A 36 -7.99 8.25 -11.94
N LEU A 37 -8.08 9.37 -11.22
CA LEU A 37 -8.36 9.36 -9.79
C LEU A 37 -9.74 8.77 -9.49
N ALA A 38 -10.75 9.09 -10.30
CA ALA A 38 -12.07 8.51 -10.14
C ALA A 38 -12.11 7.00 -10.41
N MET A 39 -11.21 6.48 -11.26
CA MET A 39 -11.06 5.06 -11.52
C MET A 39 -10.36 4.32 -10.38
N LEU A 40 -9.42 4.97 -9.69
CA LEU A 40 -8.59 4.34 -8.66
C LEU A 40 -9.30 4.10 -7.33
N GLY A 41 -10.50 4.65 -7.10
CA GLY A 41 -11.22 4.42 -5.86
C GLY A 41 -12.71 4.74 -5.91
N PRO A 42 -13.50 4.17 -4.98
CA PRO A 42 -14.92 4.50 -4.83
C PRO A 42 -15.07 5.97 -4.44
N PHE A 43 -16.23 6.59 -4.67
CA PHE A 43 -16.46 8.03 -4.43
C PHE A 43 -15.66 8.96 -5.36
N GLY A 44 -15.22 8.45 -6.52
CA GLY A 44 -14.56 9.24 -7.55
C GLY A 44 -13.19 9.75 -7.10
N MET A 45 -12.87 10.99 -7.44
CA MET A 45 -11.53 11.56 -7.24
C MET A 45 -11.06 11.51 -5.78
N ILE A 46 -11.96 11.68 -4.81
CA ILE A 46 -11.62 11.65 -3.39
C ILE A 46 -11.10 10.27 -3.00
N GLY A 47 -11.76 9.20 -3.45
CA GLY A 47 -11.32 7.84 -3.21
C GLY A 47 -9.99 7.52 -3.88
N GLY A 48 -9.78 8.00 -5.10
CA GLY A 48 -8.49 7.86 -5.79
C GLY A 48 -7.34 8.51 -5.03
N ILE A 49 -7.54 9.73 -4.51
CA ILE A 49 -6.52 10.41 -3.71
C ILE A 49 -6.24 9.64 -2.42
N ALA A 50 -7.29 9.21 -1.72
CA ALA A 50 -7.13 8.42 -0.50
C ALA A 50 -6.38 7.10 -0.77
N PHE A 51 -6.73 6.41 -1.85
CA PHE A 51 -6.05 5.18 -2.29
C PHE A 51 -4.56 5.42 -2.56
N LEU A 52 -4.21 6.44 -3.34
CA LEU A 52 -2.82 6.77 -3.62
C LEU A 52 -2.05 7.19 -2.35
N GLY A 53 -2.71 7.88 -1.41
CA GLY A 53 -2.13 8.21 -0.11
C GLY A 53 -1.78 6.97 0.71
N VAL A 54 -2.72 6.04 0.85
CA VAL A 54 -2.50 4.77 1.58
C VAL A 54 -1.42 3.92 0.91
N VAL A 55 -1.48 3.77 -0.41
CA VAL A 55 -0.46 3.05 -1.18
C VAL A 55 0.91 3.70 -1.04
N GLY A 56 0.98 5.04 -1.02
CA GLY A 56 2.21 5.78 -0.81
C GLY A 56 2.85 5.48 0.54
N ILE A 57 2.06 5.54 1.61
CA ILE A 57 2.53 5.22 2.97
C ILE A 57 2.95 3.74 3.06
N ALA A 58 2.16 2.83 2.51
CA ALA A 58 2.47 1.40 2.51
C ALA A 58 3.75 1.10 1.72
N ALA A 59 3.93 1.73 0.56
CA ALA A 59 5.12 1.57 -0.28
C ALA A 59 6.37 2.14 0.40
N ASP A 60 6.26 3.28 1.06
CA ASP A 60 7.37 3.87 1.83
C ASP A 60 7.77 2.97 3.00
N GLY A 61 6.80 2.49 3.79
CA GLY A 61 7.05 1.55 4.86
C GLY A 61 7.70 0.26 4.35
N LEU A 62 7.19 -0.29 3.24
CA LEU A 62 7.70 -1.52 2.66
C LEU A 62 9.12 -1.36 2.14
N SER A 63 9.42 -0.20 1.53
CA SER A 63 10.75 0.12 1.00
C SER A 63 11.77 0.35 2.12
N LYS A 64 11.36 0.95 3.25
CA LYS A 64 12.24 1.28 4.37
C LYS A 64 12.52 0.10 5.31
N PHE A 65 11.49 -0.67 5.64
CA PHE A 65 11.57 -1.69 6.69
C PHE A 65 11.46 -3.12 6.15
N GLY A 66 11.00 -3.29 4.91
CA GLY A 66 10.71 -4.60 4.35
C GLY A 66 9.42 -5.21 4.90
N LEU A 67 8.94 -6.25 4.23
CA LEU A 67 7.66 -6.89 4.55
C LEU A 67 7.67 -7.52 5.94
N GLU A 68 8.78 -8.18 6.30
CA GLU A 68 8.92 -8.92 7.55
C GLU A 68 8.80 -8.00 8.78
N ALA A 69 9.61 -6.94 8.84
CA ALA A 69 9.61 -6.03 9.98
C ALA A 69 8.28 -5.27 10.11
N LEU A 70 7.65 -4.89 8.99
CA LEU A 70 6.33 -4.28 9.01
C LEU A 70 5.27 -5.23 9.60
N LEU A 71 5.21 -6.48 9.14
CA LEU A 71 4.24 -7.44 9.66
C LEU A 71 4.46 -7.70 11.16
N VAL A 72 5.70 -7.88 11.60
CA VAL A 72 6.02 -8.03 13.03
C VAL A 72 5.55 -6.81 13.82
N GLY A 73 5.84 -5.60 13.33
CA GLY A 73 5.40 -4.35 13.97
C GLY A 73 3.88 -4.24 14.09
N ILE A 74 3.14 -4.57 13.02
CA ILE A 74 1.67 -4.53 13.00
C ILE A 74 1.09 -5.52 14.02
N TYR A 75 1.58 -6.77 14.03
CA TYR A 75 1.05 -7.80 14.94
C TYR A 75 1.41 -7.52 16.40
N LYS A 76 2.60 -6.96 16.69
CA LYS A 76 2.97 -6.49 18.04
C LYS A 76 2.09 -5.34 18.50
N GLN A 77 1.82 -4.37 17.63
CA GLN A 77 0.92 -3.24 17.95
C GLN A 77 -0.49 -3.74 18.29
N ARG A 78 -1.07 -4.63 17.48
CA ARG A 78 -2.41 -5.21 17.73
C ARG A 78 -2.47 -6.02 19.01
N GLN A 79 -1.39 -6.73 19.35
CA GLN A 79 -1.30 -7.42 20.62
C GLN A 79 -1.30 -6.44 21.80
N GLN A 80 -0.57 -5.33 21.70
CA GLN A 80 -0.55 -4.29 22.74
C GLN A 80 -1.91 -3.60 22.89
N GLU A 81 -2.67 -3.48 21.81
CA GLU A 81 -4.04 -2.95 21.80
C GLU A 81 -5.09 -3.92 22.40
N GLY A 82 -4.66 -5.11 22.85
CA GLY A 82 -5.48 -6.05 23.62
C GLY A 82 -5.98 -7.26 22.85
N GLU A 83 -5.56 -7.46 21.60
CA GLU A 83 -5.89 -8.68 20.86
C GLU A 83 -5.18 -9.90 21.43
N SER A 84 -5.92 -11.00 21.62
CA SER A 84 -5.36 -12.23 22.16
C SER A 84 -4.35 -12.87 21.20
N LYS A 85 -3.22 -13.35 21.75
CA LYS A 85 -2.20 -14.10 21.00
C LYS A 85 -2.79 -15.23 20.15
N ARG A 86 -3.79 -15.95 20.69
CA ARG A 86 -4.45 -17.06 19.99
C ARG A 86 -5.20 -16.62 18.74
N SER A 87 -5.85 -15.45 18.79
CA SER A 87 -6.54 -14.86 17.62
C SER A 87 -5.54 -14.50 16.53
N LEU A 88 -4.47 -13.80 16.92
CA LEU A 88 -3.41 -13.36 15.99
C LEU A 88 -2.69 -14.55 15.35
N CYS A 89 -2.33 -15.59 16.12
CA CYS A 89 -1.71 -16.80 15.59
C CYS A 89 -2.61 -17.54 14.58
N LYS A 90 -3.93 -17.58 14.83
CA LYS A 90 -4.91 -18.20 13.92
C LYS A 90 -5.03 -17.39 12.61
N GLU A 91 -5.00 -16.07 12.71
CA GLU A 91 -4.99 -15.18 11.54
C GLU A 91 -3.71 -15.38 10.71
N ILE A 92 -2.54 -15.41 11.35
CA ILE A 92 -1.24 -15.63 10.68
C ILE A 92 -1.19 -16.96 9.92
N GLU A 93 -1.83 -18.02 10.45
CA GLU A 93 -1.92 -19.30 9.75
C GLU A 93 -2.67 -19.21 8.42
N GLY A 94 -3.71 -18.37 8.35
CA GLY A 94 -4.51 -18.14 7.15
C GLY A 94 -3.84 -17.27 6.09
N LEU A 95 -2.74 -16.57 6.41
CA LEU A 95 -2.04 -15.70 5.45
C LEU A 95 -1.35 -16.51 4.34
N ILE A 96 -1.39 -16.01 3.11
CA ILE A 96 -0.68 -16.59 1.96
C ILE A 96 0.76 -16.03 1.95
N ILE A 97 1.55 -16.41 2.95
CA ILE A 97 2.96 -16.03 3.11
C ILE A 97 3.82 -17.28 3.36
N SER A 98 5.15 -17.14 3.25
CA SER A 98 6.09 -18.26 3.46
C SER A 98 5.98 -18.85 4.88
N ALA A 99 6.21 -20.15 5.00
CA ALA A 99 6.17 -20.84 6.28
C ALA A 99 7.18 -20.23 7.29
N ASP A 100 8.35 -19.81 6.82
CA ASP A 100 9.35 -19.14 7.65
C ASP A 100 8.84 -17.80 8.20
N LEU A 101 8.15 -17.01 7.38
CA LEU A 101 7.61 -15.74 7.84
C LEU A 101 6.47 -15.93 8.84
N LYS A 102 5.61 -16.94 8.63
CA LYS A 102 4.60 -17.33 9.62
C LYS A 102 5.24 -17.72 10.95
N ARG A 103 6.31 -18.51 10.92
CA ARG A 103 7.03 -18.95 12.11
C ARG A 103 7.60 -17.76 12.88
N LYS A 104 8.33 -16.88 12.20
CA LYS A 104 8.89 -15.66 12.81
C LYS A 104 7.82 -14.77 13.44
N LEU A 105 6.70 -14.56 12.74
CA LEU A 105 5.59 -13.75 13.28
C LEU A 105 5.02 -14.33 14.58
N LYS A 106 4.93 -15.66 14.70
CA LYS A 106 4.47 -16.32 15.93
C LYS A 106 5.51 -16.31 17.04
N GLU A 107 6.80 -16.39 16.71
CA GLU A 107 7.91 -16.32 17.68
C GLU A 107 8.04 -14.92 18.30
N GLU A 108 7.77 -13.88 17.51
CA GLU A 108 7.84 -12.47 17.93
C GLU A 108 6.58 -11.96 18.65
N LEU A 109 5.50 -12.76 18.71
CA LEU A 109 4.23 -12.45 19.36
C LEU A 109 4.18 -12.87 20.83
#